data_AF-A0A3A4Q2H9-F1
#
_entry.id   AF-A0A3A4Q2H9-F1
#
_cell.length_a   1.000
_cell.length_b   1.000
_cell.length_c   1.000
_cell.angle_alpha   90.00
_cell.angle_beta   90.00
_cell.angle_gamma   90.00
#
_symmetry.space_group_name_H-M   'P 1'
#
loop_
_entity.id
_entity.type
_entity.pdbx_description
1 polymer ?
#
loop_
_entity_poly.entity_id
_entity_poly.type
_entity_poly.pdbx_seq_one_letter_code
_entity_poly.pdbx_strand_id
1 'polypeptide(L)' 'MESKQGARRLNVLGKEDLRRRTVNAVVQRGLSKAEAARVFGVSRTSVHSWVDLYEANGD' A
#
# COMPACT_ATOMS: atom_id res chain seq x y z
N MET A 1 8.09 29.85 13.23
CA MET A 1 7.30 29.29 12.10
C MET A 1 7.59 27.80 12.02
N GLU A 2 6.91 26.96 12.80
CA GLU A 2 7.24 25.54 12.91
C GLU A 2 6.34 24.69 12.00
N SER A 3 6.91 24.35 10.84
CA SER A 3 6.92 23.03 10.20
C SER A 3 5.68 22.13 10.34
N LYS A 4 4.56 22.53 9.72
CA LYS A 4 3.40 21.64 9.44
C LYS A 4 3.67 20.57 8.37
N GLN A 5 4.94 20.35 8.01
CA GLN A 5 5.39 19.43 6.96
C GLN A 5 5.84 18.06 7.51
N GLY A 6 6.20 17.96 8.80
CA GLY A 6 6.66 16.71 9.42
C GLY A 6 5.56 15.64 9.51
N ALA A 7 4.34 16.02 9.91
CA ALA A 7 3.22 15.09 10.06
C ALA A 7 2.76 14.47 8.73
N ARG A 8 2.93 15.17 7.59
CA ARG A 8 2.58 14.61 6.27
C ARG A 8 3.61 13.60 5.79
N ARG A 9 4.90 13.87 6.00
CA ARG A 9 5.98 12.95 5.59
C ARG A 9 6.00 11.65 6.40
N LEU A 10 5.74 11.74 7.71
CA LEU A 10 5.61 10.55 8.57
C LEU A 10 4.44 9.66 8.13
N ASN A 11 3.33 10.27 7.70
CA ASN A 11 2.17 9.54 7.17
C ASN A 11 2.39 8.94 5.77
N VAL A 12 3.29 9.52 4.95
CA VAL A 12 3.60 9.00 3.61
C VAL A 12 4.46 7.75 3.73
N LEU A 13 5.51 7.77 4.57
CA LEU A 13 6.37 6.61 4.80
C LEU A 13 5.59 5.40 5.34
N GLY A 14 4.66 5.64 6.29
CA GLY A 14 3.79 4.58 6.81
C GLY A 14 2.84 4.02 5.76
N LYS A 15 2.31 4.86 4.86
CA LYS A 15 1.42 4.42 3.76
C LYS A 15 2.18 3.68 2.67
N GLU A 16 3.41 4.07 2.37
CA GLU A 16 4.26 3.41 1.37
C GLU A 16 4.77 2.06 1.86
N ASP A 17 5.13 1.94 3.13
CA ASP A 17 5.44 0.66 3.76
C ASP A 17 4.23 -0.28 3.75
N LEU A 18 3.05 0.23 4.14
CA LEU A 18 1.80 -0.54 4.09
C LEU A 18 1.44 -0.98 2.67
N ARG A 19 1.62 -0.09 1.69
CA ARG A 19 1.45 -0.41 0.26
C ARG A 19 2.36 -1.55 -0.15
N ARG A 20 3.66 -1.44 0.13
CA ARG A 20 4.64 -2.47 -0.25
C ARG A 20 4.34 -3.81 0.40
N ARG A 21 4.00 -3.83 1.70
CA ARG A 21 3.62 -5.07 2.40
C ARG A 21 2.35 -5.70 1.83
N THR A 22 1.36 -4.87 1.50
CA THR A 22 0.09 -5.34 0.92
C THR A 22 0.32 -5.95 -0.46
N VAL A 23 1.05 -5.26 -1.35
CA VAL A 23 1.37 -5.76 -2.70
C VAL A 23 2.22 -7.02 -2.62
N ASN A 24 3.25 -7.04 -1.76
CA ASN A 24 4.09 -8.20 -1.56
C ASN A 24 3.29 -9.41 -1.06
N ALA A 25 2.34 -9.21 -0.15
CA ALA A 25 1.46 -10.28 0.31
C ALA A 25 0.56 -10.82 -0.82
N VAL A 26 0.02 -9.94 -1.67
CA VAL A 26 -0.79 -10.35 -2.84
C VAL A 26 0.06 -11.14 -3.83
N VAL A 27 1.24 -10.64 -4.19
CA VAL A 27 2.09 -11.21 -5.23
C VAL A 27 2.86 -12.45 -4.75
N GLN A 28 3.52 -12.39 -3.59
CA GLN A 28 4.34 -13.49 -3.09
C GLN A 28 3.54 -14.58 -2.38
N ARG A 29 2.49 -14.22 -1.64
CA ARG A 29 1.65 -15.22 -0.94
C ARG A 29 0.42 -15.64 -1.76
N GLY A 30 0.17 -15.03 -2.92
CA GLY A 30 -1.01 -15.30 -3.73
C GLY A 30 -2.33 -14.87 -3.07
N LEU A 31 -2.28 -13.95 -2.10
CA LEU A 31 -3.49 -13.44 -1.45
C LEU A 31 -4.34 -12.68 -2.45
N SER A 32 -5.64 -12.95 -2.46
CA SER A 32 -6.56 -12.17 -3.28
C SER A 32 -6.62 -10.72 -2.80
N LYS A 33 -6.82 -9.77 -3.72
CA LYS A 33 -6.87 -8.31 -3.43
C LYS A 33 -7.86 -7.99 -2.29
N ALA A 34 -8.95 -8.73 -2.18
CA ALA A 34 -9.95 -8.58 -1.12
C ALA A 34 -9.48 -9.10 0.26
N GLU A 35 -8.73 -10.20 0.28
CA GLU A 35 -8.18 -10.75 1.52
C GLU A 35 -7.03 -9.88 2.03
N ALA A 36 -6.16 -9.41 1.14
CA ALA A 36 -5.13 -8.45 1.51
C ALA A 36 -5.73 -7.16 2.10
N ALA A 37 -6.82 -6.65 1.51
CA ALA A 37 -7.55 -5.50 2.05
C ALA A 37 -8.04 -5.73 3.49
N ARG A 38 -8.56 -6.93 3.79
CA ARG A 38 -9.02 -7.31 5.14
C ARG A 38 -7.87 -7.49 6.12
N VAL A 39 -6.81 -8.20 5.71
CA VAL A 39 -5.64 -8.51 6.54
C VAL A 39 -4.89 -7.24 6.94
N PHE A 40 -4.73 -6.29 6.01
CA PHE A 40 -4.01 -5.04 6.24
C PHE A 40 -4.91 -3.87 6.64
N GLY A 41 -6.23 -4.07 6.69
CA GLY A 41 -7.20 -3.03 7.08
C GLY A 41 -7.24 -1.84 6.11
N VAL A 42 -7.00 -2.09 4.82
CA VAL A 42 -6.97 -1.06 3.76
C VAL A 42 -8.15 -1.20 2.81
N SER A 43 -8.50 -0.11 2.14
CA SER A 43 -9.55 -0.12 1.12
C SER A 43 -9.16 -0.99 -0.08
N ARG A 44 -10.09 -1.84 -0.55
CA ARG A 44 -9.90 -2.65 -1.76
C ARG A 44 -9.47 -1.83 -2.98
N THR A 45 -9.94 -0.60 -3.11
CA THR A 45 -9.58 0.32 -4.20
C THR A 45 -8.10 0.70 -4.15
N SER A 46 -7.56 0.91 -2.94
CA SER A 46 -6.13 1.17 -2.74
C SER A 46 -5.30 -0.04 -3.11
N VAL A 47 -5.71 -1.24 -2.65
CA VAL A 47 -5.04 -2.50 -3.02
C VAL A 47 -5.06 -2.69 -4.54
N HIS A 48 -6.22 -2.45 -5.18
CA HIS A 48 -6.35 -2.57 -6.62
C HIS A 48 -5.37 -1.65 -7.35
N SER A 49 -5.38 -0.35 -7.02
CA SER A 49 -4.47 0.62 -7.63
C SER A 49 -2.99 0.28 -7.40
N TRP A 50 -2.64 -0.24 -6.23
CA TRP A 50 -1.25 -0.61 -5.92
C TRP A 50 -0.76 -1.84 -6.66
N VAL A 51 -1.60 -2.87 -6.78
CA VAL A 51 -1.29 -4.07 -7.56
C VAL A 51 -1.22 -3.73 -9.05
N ASP A 52 -2.15 -2.92 -9.54
CA ASP A 52 -2.18 -2.46 -10.94
C ASP A 52 -0.91 -1.66 -11.29
N LEU A 53 -0.48 -0.75 -10.40
CA LEU A 53 0.78 -0.02 -10.54
C LEU A 53 2.01 -0.93 -10.50
N TYR A 54 1.98 -1.99 -9.69
CA TYR A 54 3.07 -2.96 -9.61
C TYR A 54 3.16 -3.83 -10.87
N GLU A 55 2.01 -4.29 -11.38
CA GLU A 55 1.91 -5.03 -12.65
C GLU A 55 2.28 -4.14 -13.85
N ALA A 56 1.91 -2.87 -13.82
CA ALA A 56 2.19 -1.92 -14.91
C ALA A 56 3.65 -1.44 -14.95
N ASN A 57 4.32 -1.27 -13.80
CA ASN A 57 5.75 -0.91 -13.78
C ASN A 57 6.69 -2.12 -13.88
N GLY A 58 6.25 -3.34 -13.54
CA GLY A 58 7.13 -4.52 -13.58
C GLY A 58 8.27 -4.51 -12.55
N ASP A 59 8.27 -3.53 -11.64
CA ASP A 59 9.29 -3.04 -10.67
C ASP A 59 9.66 -1.57 -10.92
#